data_AF-A0A1I1RY35-F1
#
_entry.id   AF-A0A1I1RY35-F1
#
_cell.length_a   1.000
_cell.length_b   1.000
_cell.length_c   1.000
_cell.angle_alpha   90.00
_cell.angle_beta   90.00
_cell.angle_gamma   90.00
#
_symmetry.space_group_name_H-M   'P 1'
#
loop_
_entity.id
_entity.type
_entity.pdbx_description
1 polymer ?
#
loop_
_entity_poly.entity_id
_entity_poly.type
_entity_poly.pdbx_seq_one_letter_code
_entity_poly.pdbx_strand_id
1 'polypeptide(L)'
;MKKTYFSQRVYKHTLPTALVNELSHVLHIFNQAKHFAFQTLVREKRWSRNLHEESLQIVLKKRFGLNDYYANSARQEAIALFSAVKEQQTLHLQQID
;
A
#
# COMPACT_ATOMS: atom_id res chain seq x y z
N MET A 1 -6.58 -12.61 -34.56
CA MET A 1 -5.99 -11.44 -33.86
C MET A 1 -6.86 -11.11 -32.65
N LYS A 2 -6.39 -11.36 -31.42
CA LYS A 2 -7.14 -10.96 -30.20
C LYS A 2 -7.19 -9.43 -30.20
N LYS A 3 -8.38 -8.83 -30.26
CA LYS A 3 -8.53 -7.38 -30.13
C LYS A 3 -8.10 -7.01 -28.72
N THR A 4 -6.95 -6.38 -28.57
CA THR A 4 -6.61 -5.66 -27.35
C THR A 4 -7.66 -4.57 -27.20
N TYR A 5 -8.46 -4.63 -26.13
CA TYR A 5 -9.34 -3.53 -25.77
C TYR A 5 -8.46 -2.30 -25.62
N PHE A 6 -8.57 -1.33 -26.53
CA PHE A 6 -7.96 -0.04 -26.32
C PHE A 6 -8.55 0.50 -25.01
N SER A 7 -7.72 0.64 -23.98
CA SER A 7 -8.12 1.32 -22.76
C SER A 7 -8.58 2.71 -23.17
N GLN A 8 -9.85 3.04 -22.95
CA GLN A 8 -10.31 4.41 -23.15
C GLN A 8 -9.49 5.30 -22.22
N ARG A 9 -8.56 6.08 -22.79
CA ARG A 9 -7.70 6.96 -22.03
C ARG A 9 -8.53 8.13 -21.54
N VAL A 10 -8.81 8.16 -20.25
CA VAL A 10 -9.46 9.30 -19.60
C VAL A 10 -8.38 10.31 -19.21
N TYR A 11 -8.46 11.52 -19.76
CA TYR A 11 -7.50 12.57 -19.44
C TYR A 11 -7.93 13.31 -18.16
N LYS A 12 -6.96 13.72 -17.34
CA LYS A 12 -7.26 14.44 -16.09
C LYS A 12 -8.06 15.73 -16.32
N HIS A 13 -7.77 16.45 -17.42
CA HIS A 13 -8.46 17.69 -17.77
C HIS A 13 -9.89 17.46 -18.30
N THR A 14 -10.25 16.24 -18.69
CA THR A 14 -11.62 15.90 -19.13
C THR A 14 -12.52 15.52 -17.96
N LEU A 15 -11.98 15.42 -16.74
CA LEU A 15 -12.72 15.09 -15.53
C LEU A 15 -13.13 16.35 -14.77
N PRO A 16 -14.28 16.34 -14.07
CA PRO A 16 -14.66 17.44 -13.18
C PRO A 16 -13.57 17.67 -12.12
N THR A 17 -13.20 18.93 -11.88
CA THR A 17 -12.17 19.30 -10.91
C THR A 17 -12.44 18.74 -9.51
N ALA A 18 -13.72 18.73 -9.08
CA ALA A 18 -14.12 18.13 -7.82
C ALA A 18 -13.74 16.64 -7.74
N LEU A 19 -14.02 15.88 -8.79
CA LEU A 19 -13.67 14.46 -8.86
C LEU A 19 -12.15 14.25 -8.81
N VAL A 20 -11.39 15.07 -9.53
CA VAL A 20 -9.92 15.00 -9.53
C VAL A 20 -9.36 15.27 -8.13
N ASN A 21 -9.93 16.25 -7.41
CA ASN A 21 -9.53 16.59 -6.05
C ASN A 21 -9.84 15.46 -5.07
N GLU A 22 -11.05 14.90 -5.11
CA GLU A 22 -11.46 13.76 -4.27
C GLU A 22 -10.58 12.54 -4.52
N LEU A 23 -10.34 12.19 -5.79
CA LEU A 23 -9.45 11.08 -6.14
C LEU A 23 -8.02 11.32 -5.64
N SER A 24 -7.53 12.55 -5.77
CA SER A 24 -6.19 12.92 -5.27
C SER A 24 -6.12 12.79 -3.74
N HIS A 25 -7.17 13.20 -3.04
CA HIS A 25 -7.27 13.07 -1.59
C HIS A 25 -7.31 11.61 -1.13
N VAL A 26 -8.15 10.78 -1.76
CA VAL A 26 -8.24 9.34 -1.48
C VAL A 26 -6.91 8.65 -1.73
N LEU A 27 -6.24 8.94 -2.85
CA LEU A 27 -4.91 8.41 -3.16
C LEU A 27 -3.86 8.84 -2.13
N HIS A 28 -3.93 10.09 -1.67
CA HIS A 28 -3.03 10.60 -0.64
C HIS A 28 -3.19 9.82 0.68
N ILE A 29 -4.42 9.66 1.17
CA ILE A 29 -4.71 8.88 2.38
C ILE A 29 -4.28 7.43 2.20
N PHE A 30 -4.59 6.80 1.06
CA PHE A 30 -4.22 5.42 0.79
C PHE A 30 -2.70 5.22 0.82
N ASN A 31 -1.93 6.13 0.21
CA ASN A 31 -0.47 6.06 0.23
C ASN A 31 0.09 6.25 1.64
N GLN A 32 -0.46 7.19 2.43
CA GLN A 32 -0.08 7.34 3.84
C GLN A 32 -0.35 6.07 4.65
N ALA A 33 -1.51 5.45 4.46
CA ALA A 33 -1.87 4.19 5.11
C ALA A 33 -0.88 3.06 4.76
N LYS A 34 -0.50 2.97 3.48
CA LYS A 34 0.48 2.00 2.98
C LYS A 34 1.87 2.21 3.58
N HIS A 35 2.35 3.46 3.63
CA HIS A 35 3.63 3.79 4.26
C HIS A 35 3.63 3.48 5.75
N PHE A 36 2.55 3.80 6.45
CA PHE A 36 2.38 3.47 7.85
C PHE A 36 2.43 1.95 8.06
N ALA A 37 1.66 1.18 7.28
CA ALA A 37 1.65 -0.28 7.35
C ALA A 37 3.05 -0.87 7.16
N PHE A 38 3.79 -0.41 6.16
CA PHE A 38 5.16 -0.86 5.89
C PHE A 38 6.10 -0.55 7.05
N GLN A 39 6.05 0.68 7.59
CA GLN A 39 6.86 1.08 8.74
C GLN A 39 6.56 0.23 9.98
N THR A 40 5.28 -0.08 10.21
CA THR A 40 4.87 -0.98 11.30
C THR A 40 5.51 -2.35 11.12
N LEU A 41 5.40 -2.97 9.94
CA LEU A 41 6.02 -4.28 9.66
C LEU A 41 7.54 -4.29 9.87
N VAL A 42 8.23 -3.23 9.43
CA VAL A 42 9.68 -3.07 9.63
C VAL A 42 10.02 -3.00 11.12
N ARG A 43 9.26 -2.23 11.90
CA ARG A 43 9.48 -2.07 13.34
C ARG A 43 9.16 -3.35 14.12
N GLU A 44 8.08 -4.04 13.78
CA GLU A 44 7.74 -5.34 14.39
C GLU A 44 8.83 -6.37 14.14
N LYS A 45 9.37 -6.42 12.92
CA LYS A 45 10.50 -7.29 12.60
C LYS A 45 11.79 -6.90 13.32
N ARG A 46 12.07 -5.59 13.47
CA ARG A 46 13.26 -5.09 14.17
C ARG A 46 13.21 -5.40 15.67
N TRP A 47 12.04 -5.33 16.28
CA TRP A 47 11.86 -5.50 17.72
C TRP A 47 11.37 -6.88 18.13
N SER A 48 11.09 -7.76 17.16
CA SER A 48 10.55 -9.11 17.39
C SER A 48 9.30 -9.13 18.29
N ARG A 49 8.43 -8.12 18.13
CA ARG A 49 7.16 -7.99 18.87
C ARG A 49 6.11 -7.28 18.03
N ASN A 50 4.85 -7.54 18.31
CA ASN A 50 3.74 -6.81 17.71
C ASN A 50 3.66 -5.39 18.30
N LEU A 51 3.41 -4.39 17.46
CA LEU A 51 3.24 -2.99 17.86
C LEU A 51 1.81 -2.67 18.28
N HIS A 52 0.87 -3.47 17.80
CA HIS A 52 -0.55 -3.31 18.03
C HIS A 52 -1.15 -4.65 18.45
N GLU A 53 -2.12 -4.61 19.36
CA GLU A 53 -2.88 -5.80 19.76
C GLU A 53 -3.83 -6.26 18.65
N GLU A 54 -4.41 -5.29 17.94
CA GLU A 54 -5.33 -5.53 16.83
C GLU A 54 -4.58 -5.84 15.53
N SER A 55 -5.28 -6.48 14.59
CA SER A 55 -4.73 -6.69 13.25
C SER A 55 -4.40 -5.36 12.56
N LEU A 56 -3.34 -5.36 11.75
CA LEU A 56 -2.91 -4.16 11.02
C LEU A 56 -4.02 -3.57 10.14
N GLN A 57 -4.91 -4.40 9.59
CA GLN A 57 -6.08 -3.93 8.84
C GLN A 57 -7.00 -3.06 9.72
N ILE A 58 -7.34 -3.51 10.93
CA ILE A 58 -8.21 -2.78 11.85
C ILE A 58 -7.54 -1.47 12.28
N VAL A 59 -6.23 -1.50 12.56
CA VAL A 59 -5.45 -0.31 12.88
C VAL A 59 -5.51 0.71 11.74
N LEU A 60 -5.30 0.28 10.50
CA LEU A 60 -5.38 1.16 9.32
C LEU A 60 -6.78 1.74 9.12
N LYS A 61 -7.81 0.92 9.25
CA LYS A 61 -9.22 1.32 9.16
C LYS A 61 -9.53 2.45 10.14
N LYS A 62 -9.20 2.25 11.42
CA LYS A 62 -9.44 3.23 12.49
C LYS A 62 -8.61 4.50 12.32
N ARG A 63 -7.32 4.36 12.00
CA ARG A 63 -6.39 5.49 11.92
C ARG A 63 -6.64 6.43 10.74
N PHE A 64 -7.00 5.88 9.59
CA PHE A 64 -7.13 6.64 8.34
C PHE A 64 -8.59 6.79 7.88
N GLY A 65 -9.57 6.33 8.68
CA GLY A 65 -10.99 6.38 8.31
C GLY A 65 -11.31 5.59 7.04
N LEU A 66 -10.50 4.58 6.71
CA LEU A 66 -10.67 3.78 5.51
C LEU A 66 -11.81 2.76 5.67
N ASN A 67 -12.41 2.35 4.55
CA ASN A 67 -13.25 1.16 4.54
C ASN A 67 -12.39 -0.12 4.57
N ASP A 68 -13.03 -1.27 4.78
CA ASP A 68 -12.31 -2.56 4.88
C ASP A 68 -11.55 -2.92 3.61
N TYR A 69 -12.08 -2.56 2.44
CA TYR A 69 -11.43 -2.82 1.16
C TYR A 69 -10.11 -2.07 1.03
N TYR A 70 -10.10 -0.76 1.27
CA TYR A 70 -8.89 0.06 1.18
C TYR A 70 -7.90 -0.27 2.29
N ALA A 71 -8.37 -0.52 3.51
CA ALA A 71 -7.50 -0.94 4.61
C ALA A 71 -6.80 -2.27 4.30
N ASN A 72 -7.53 -3.24 3.75
CA ASN A 72 -6.94 -4.52 3.33
C ASN A 72 -5.97 -4.37 2.16
N SER A 73 -6.32 -3.56 1.17
CA SER A 73 -5.47 -3.33 0.00
C SER A 73 -4.15 -2.68 0.42
N ALA A 74 -4.19 -1.64 1.28
CA ALA A 74 -2.99 -1.00 1.82
C ALA A 74 -2.12 -1.98 2.62
N ARG A 75 -2.75 -2.85 3.43
CA ARG A 75 -2.05 -3.91 4.17
C ARG A 75 -1.36 -4.90 3.22
N GLN A 76 -2.05 -5.38 2.20
CA GLN A 76 -1.50 -6.35 1.24
C GLN A 76 -0.33 -5.75 0.45
N GLU A 77 -0.46 -4.53 -0.06
CA GLU A 77 0.63 -3.85 -0.76
C GLU A 77 1.85 -3.66 0.14
N ALA A 78 1.65 -3.25 1.40
CA ALA A 78 2.74 -3.11 2.35
C ALA A 78 3.44 -4.44 2.66
N ILE A 79 2.69 -5.54 2.79
CA ILE A 79 3.24 -6.88 2.98
C ILE A 79 4.05 -7.32 1.76
N ALA A 80 3.55 -7.09 0.55
CA ALA A 80 4.24 -7.43 -0.69
C ALA A 80 5.55 -6.65 -0.85
N LEU A 81 5.55 -5.35 -0.55
CA LEU A 81 6.77 -4.54 -0.52
C LEU A 81 7.76 -5.05 0.53
N PHE A 82 7.26 -5.41 1.71
CA PHE A 82 8.10 -5.93 2.78
C PHE A 82 8.72 -7.29 2.46
N SER A 83 7.99 -8.20 1.81
CA SER A 83 8.54 -9.46 1.33
C SER A 83 9.60 -9.25 0.24
N ALA A 84 9.34 -8.36 -0.72
CA ALA A 84 10.30 -8.05 -1.77
C ALA A 84 11.61 -7.49 -1.21
N VAL A 85 11.55 -6.59 -0.21
CA VAL A 85 12.75 -6.05 0.46
C VAL A 85 13.53 -7.16 1.20
N LYS A 86 12.84 -8.09 1.86
CA LYS A 86 13.49 -9.22 2.52
C LYS A 86 14.21 -10.13 1.53
N GLU A 87 13.54 -10.47 0.43
CA GLU A 87 14.11 -11.30 -0.63
C GLU A 87 15.33 -10.62 -1.27
N GLN A 88 15.20 -9.33 -1.58
CA GLN A 88 16.32 -8.53 -2.06
C GLN A 88 17.50 -8.56 -1.08
N GLN A 89 17.26 -8.43 0.23
CA GLN A 89 18.32 -8.53 1.24
C GLN A 89 18.99 -9.91 1.23
N THR A 90 18.24 -11.00 1.09
CA THR A 90 18.82 -12.35 1.03
C THR A 90 19.69 -12.55 -0.21
N LEU A 91 19.26 -12.04 -1.37
CA LEU A 91 20.05 -12.12 -2.61
C LEU A 91 21.34 -11.31 -2.50
N HIS A 92 21.31 -10.13 -1.87
CA HIS A 92 22.50 -9.32 -1.63
C HIS A 92 23.52 -10.03 -0.74
N LEU A 93 23.07 -10.71 0.32
CA LEU A 93 23.96 -11.46 1.21
C LEU A 93 24.65 -12.62 0.45
N GLN A 94 23.89 -13.36 -0.36
CA GLN A 94 24.42 -14.46 -1.18
C GLN A 94 25.42 -14.02 -2.26
N GLN A 95 25.40 -12.76 -2.69
CA GLN A 95 26.34 -12.22 -3.67
C GLN A 95 27.67 -11.78 -3.04
N ILE A 96 27.68 -11.54 -1.73
CA ILE A 96 28.86 -11.08 -0.98
C ILE A 96 29.66 -12.29 -0.47
N ASP A 97 28.99 -13.43 -0.26
CA ASP A 97 29.58 -14.73 0.11
C ASP A 97 30.19 -15.46 -1.11
#